data_AF-A0A930IV23-F1
#
_entry.id   AF-A0A930IV23-F1
#
_cell.length_a   1.000
_cell.length_b   1.000
_cell.length_c   1.000
_cell.angle_alpha   90.00
_cell.angle_beta   90.00
_cell.angle_gamma   90.00
#
_symmetry.space_group_name_H-M   'P 1'
#
loop_
_entity.id
_entity.type
_entity.pdbx_description
1 polymer ?
#
loop_
_entity_poly.entity_id
_entity_poly.type
_entity_poly.pdbx_seq_one_letter_code
_entity_poly.pdbx_strand_id
1 'polypeptide(L)'
;MWLINSSIGRKVIMSVTGMALILFMTFHCCMNLVALFSGEAYNMICELLGANWYAVAATAGLGALAVCHIVYAFILTAQNRRARGDNRYAVTEKPATVEWASQNMLVLGIIVLLGLG
;
A
#
# COMPACT_ATOMS: atom_id res chain seq x y z
N MET A 1 23.64 0.22 -6.50
CA MET A 1 22.46 0.22 -7.39
C MET A 1 21.62 1.48 -7.15
N TRP A 2 21.31 2.27 -8.18
CA TRP A 2 20.57 3.54 -8.05
C TRP A 2 19.15 3.39 -7.46
N LEU A 3 18.50 2.25 -7.71
CA LEU A 3 17.15 1.92 -7.22
C LEU A 3 17.00 1.99 -5.69
N ILE A 4 18.05 1.63 -4.95
CA ILE A 4 17.99 1.56 -3.47
C ILE A 4 18.65 2.80 -2.84
N ASN A 5 19.75 3.27 -3.44
CA ASN A 5 20.58 4.31 -2.83
C ASN A 5 20.12 5.74 -3.15
N SER A 6 19.38 5.95 -4.24
CA SER A 6 18.91 7.29 -4.63
C SER A 6 17.52 7.63 -4.08
N SER A 7 17.24 8.93 -3.91
CA SER A 7 15.91 9.42 -3.52
C SER A 7 14.83 9.08 -4.57
N ILE A 8 15.19 9.10 -5.85
CA ILE A 8 14.28 8.77 -6.95
C ILE A 8 13.94 7.29 -6.94
N GLY A 9 14.94 6.41 -6.81
CA GLY A 9 14.74 4.96 -6.76
C GLY A 9 13.77 4.54 -5.63
N ARG A 10 13.93 5.12 -4.44
CA ARG A 10 13.01 4.86 -3.33
C ARG A 10 11.57 5.30 -3.61
N LYS A 11 11.37 6.41 -4.32
CA LYS A 11 10.03 6.86 -4.74
C LYS A 11 9.41 5.91 -5.76
N VAL A 12 10.20 5.40 -6.71
CA VAL A 12 9.74 4.40 -7.69
C VAL A 12 9.30 3.12 -6.99
N ILE A 13 10.08 2.61 -6.05
CA ILE A 13 9.70 1.42 -5.26
C ILE A 13 8.39 1.66 -4.50
N MET A 14 8.26 2.81 -3.84
CA MET A 14 7.05 3.19 -3.11
C MET A 14 5.82 3.27 -4.02
N SER A 15 5.94 3.88 -5.21
CA SER A 15 4.81 4.05 -6.13
C SER A 15 4.39 2.74 -6.79
N VAL A 16 5.34 1.91 -7.22
CA VAL A 16 5.04 0.62 -7.87
C VAL A 16 4.39 -0.35 -6.89
N THR A 17 4.93 -0.47 -5.68
CA THR A 17 4.32 -1.30 -4.63
C THR A 17 2.94 -0.76 -4.26
N GLY A 18 2.77 0.56 -4.10
CA GLY A 18 1.47 1.15 -3.79
C GLY A 18 0.42 0.93 -4.87
N MET A 19 0.80 1.03 -6.14
CA MET A 19 -0.10 0.75 -7.27
C MET A 19 -0.58 -0.70 -7.27
N ALA A 20 0.31 -1.66 -7.01
CA ALA A 20 -0.07 -3.06 -6.88
C ALA A 20 -1.08 -3.29 -5.74
N LEU A 21 -0.90 -2.63 -4.60
CA LEU A 21 -1.81 -2.74 -3.46
C LEU A 21 -3.17 -2.10 -3.72
N ILE A 22 -3.24 -0.97 -4.43
CA ILE A 22 -4.52 -0.35 -4.81
C ILE A 22 -5.31 -1.26 -5.75
N LEU A 23 -4.64 -1.85 -6.75
CA LEU A 23 -5.26 -2.80 -7.66
C LEU A 23 -5.76 -4.05 -6.91
N PHE A 24 -4.93 -4.59 -6.01
CA PHE A 24 -5.33 -5.69 -5.14
C PHE A 24 -6.55 -5.33 -4.29
N MET A 25 -6.54 -4.19 -3.61
CA MET A 25 -7.66 -3.80 -2.74
C MET A 25 -8.95 -3.59 -3.52
N THR A 26 -8.86 -3.02 -4.72
CA THR A 26 -10.03 -2.84 -5.61
C THR A 26 -10.60 -4.19 -6.00
N PHE A 27 -9.77 -5.09 -6.51
CA PHE A 27 -10.15 -6.45 -6.87
C PHE A 27 -10.73 -7.22 -5.67
N HIS A 28 -10.05 -7.16 -4.52
CA HIS A 28 -10.46 -7.80 -3.28
C HIS A 28 -11.85 -7.32 -2.84
N CYS A 29 -12.08 -6.00 -2.84
CA CYS A 29 -13.38 -5.42 -2.52
C CYS A 29 -14.46 -5.91 -3.50
N CYS A 30 -14.22 -5.80 -4.81
CA CYS A 30 -15.17 -6.21 -5.84
C CYS A 30 -15.61 -7.68 -5.69
N MET A 31 -14.68 -8.59 -5.43
CA MET A 31 -15.02 -10.00 -5.24
C MET A 31 -15.76 -10.26 -3.93
N ASN A 32 -15.41 -9.57 -2.84
CA ASN A 32 -16.11 -9.73 -1.57
C ASN A 32 -17.53 -9.15 -1.62
N LEU A 33 -17.79 -8.13 -2.45
CA LEU A 33 -19.17 -7.66 -2.69
C LEU A 33 -20.07 -8.75 -3.24
N VAL A 34 -19.54 -9.72 -4.01
CA VAL A 34 -20.32 -10.86 -4.52
C VAL A 34 -20.93 -11.68 -3.37
N ALA A 35 -20.26 -11.77 -2.23
CA ALA A 35 -20.76 -12.49 -1.05
C ALA A 35 -22.07 -11.90 -0.50
N LEU A 36 -22.35 -10.61 -0.76
CA LEU A 36 -23.60 -9.97 -0.35
C LEU A 36 -24.81 -10.40 -1.20
N PHE A 37 -24.57 -10.96 -2.40
CA PHE A 37 -25.60 -11.34 -3.35
C PHE A 37 -25.72 -12.85 -3.55
N SER A 38 -24.60 -13.58 -3.52
CA SER A 38 -24.60 -15.04 -3.67
C SER A 38 -23.36 -15.69 -3.06
N GLY A 39 -23.59 -16.60 -2.11
CA GLY A 39 -22.53 -17.43 -1.53
C GLY A 39 -21.94 -18.43 -2.52
N GLU A 40 -22.74 -18.95 -3.47
CA GLU A 40 -22.27 -19.87 -4.50
C GLU A 40 -21.29 -19.17 -5.46
N ALA A 41 -21.65 -17.97 -5.93
CA ALA A 41 -20.77 -17.19 -6.80
C ALA A 41 -19.48 -16.77 -6.09
N TYR A 42 -19.57 -16.41 -4.80
CA TYR A 42 -18.39 -16.13 -3.98
C TYR A 42 -17.47 -17.36 -3.86
N ASN A 43 -18.04 -18.53 -3.54
CA ASN A 43 -17.28 -19.78 -3.40
C ASN A 43 -16.60 -20.18 -4.73
N MET A 44 -17.27 -19.98 -5.87
CA MET A 44 -16.68 -20.21 -7.19
C MET A 44 -15.44 -19.33 -7.43
N ILE A 45 -15.51 -18.05 -7.03
CA ILE A 45 -14.36 -17.13 -7.13
C ILE A 45 -13.22 -17.61 -6.20
N CYS A 46 -13.53 -17.99 -4.97
CA CYS A 46 -12.54 -18.51 -4.01
C CYS A 46 -11.85 -19.77 -4.55
N GLU A 47 -12.60 -20.69 -5.15
CA GLU A 47 -12.06 -21.90 -5.74
C GLU A 47 -11.12 -21.57 -6.91
N LEU A 48 -11.50 -20.64 -7.79
CA LEU A 48 -10.65 -20.21 -8.90
C LEU A 48 -9.32 -19.59 -8.44
N LEU A 49 -9.35 -18.79 -7.36
CA LEU A 49 -8.15 -18.19 -6.76
C LEU A 49 -7.25 -19.23 -6.07
N GLY A 50 -7.81 -20.34 -5.61
CA GLY A 50 -7.06 -21.45 -4.99
C GLY A 50 -6.63 -22.54 -5.98
N ALA A 51 -7.22 -22.60 -7.18
CA ALA A 51 -7.10 -23.75 -8.07
C ALA A 51 -5.73 -23.91 -8.74
N ASN A 52 -4.94 -22.83 -8.86
CA ASN A 52 -3.73 -22.83 -9.67
C ASN A 52 -2.50 -22.32 -8.92
N TRP A 53 -1.33 -22.92 -9.21
CA TRP A 53 -0.05 -22.55 -8.58
C TRP A 53 0.32 -21.07 -8.79
N TYR A 54 -0.04 -20.49 -9.94
CA TYR A 54 0.26 -19.08 -10.23
C TYR A 54 -0.57 -18.13 -9.36
N ALA A 55 -1.77 -18.52 -8.93
CA ALA A 55 -2.61 -17.71 -8.06
C ALA A 55 -2.06 -17.71 -6.62
N VAL A 56 -1.56 -18.86 -6.16
CA VAL A 56 -0.81 -18.97 -4.91
C VAL A 56 0.48 -18.14 -4.97
N ALA A 57 1.24 -18.23 -6.07
CA ALA A 57 2.44 -17.43 -6.28
C ALA A 57 2.15 -15.93 -6.33
N ALA A 58 1.07 -15.51 -7.00
CA ALA A 58 0.62 -14.11 -7.02
C ALA A 58 0.24 -13.61 -5.62
N THR A 59 -0.42 -14.46 -4.82
CA THR A 59 -0.77 -14.14 -3.42
C THR A 59 0.48 -13.93 -2.56
N ALA A 60 1.46 -14.84 -2.67
CA ALA A 60 2.75 -14.68 -1.98
C ALA A 60 3.50 -13.42 -2.45
N GLY A 61 3.49 -13.15 -3.76
CA GLY A 61 4.07 -11.95 -4.35
C GLY A 61 3.43 -10.66 -3.85
N LEU A 62 2.10 -10.62 -3.77
CA LEU A 62 1.36 -9.48 -3.19
C LEU A 62 1.71 -9.27 -1.72
N GLY A 63 1.82 -10.35 -0.94
CA GLY A 63 2.30 -10.30 0.45
C GLY A 63 3.70 -9.68 0.56
N ALA A 64 4.63 -10.11 -0.30
CA ALA A 64 5.98 -9.55 -0.35
C ALA A 64 5.97 -8.06 -0.75
N LEU A 65 5.14 -7.66 -1.71
CA LEU A 65 4.97 -6.26 -2.12
C LEU A 65 4.38 -5.41 -0.99
N ALA A 66 3.42 -5.94 -0.22
CA ALA A 66 2.87 -5.27 0.95
C ALA A 66 3.94 -5.01 2.02
N VAL A 67 4.74 -6.03 2.36
CA VAL A 67 5.86 -5.89 3.29
C VAL A 67 6.86 -4.85 2.78
N CYS A 68 7.25 -4.92 1.50
CA CYS A 68 8.14 -3.94 0.90
C CYS A 68 7.58 -2.51 0.99
N HIS A 69 6.30 -2.32 0.70
CA HIS A 69 5.62 -1.04 0.76
C HIS A 69 5.67 -0.44 2.18
N ILE A 70 5.32 -1.25 3.18
CA ILE A 70 5.30 -0.85 4.59
C ILE A 70 6.70 -0.47 5.07
N VAL A 71 7.71 -1.30 4.79
CA VAL A 71 9.10 -1.03 5.17
C VAL A 71 9.59 0.28 4.54
N TYR A 72 9.36 0.48 3.25
CA TYR A 72 9.75 1.72 2.57
C TYR A 72 8.99 2.94 3.06
N ALA A 73 7.71 2.80 3.42
CA ALA A 73 6.92 3.88 4.02
C ALA A 73 7.53 4.38 5.33
N PHE A 74 7.99 3.46 6.20
CA PHE A 74 8.69 3.84 7.44
C PHE A 74 10.06 4.47 7.16
N ILE A 75 10.85 3.89 6.26
CA ILE A 75 12.17 4.43 5.89
C ILE A 75 12.03 5.86 5.36
N LEU A 76 11.13 6.09 4.41
CA LEU A 76 10.91 7.41 3.81
C LEU A 76 10.36 8.40 4.83
N THR A 77 9.44 7.99 5.68
CA THR A 77 8.93 8.84 6.78
C THR A 77 10.06 9.27 7.72
N ALA A 78 10.94 8.34 8.13
CA ALA A 78 12.06 8.64 9.00
C ALA A 78 13.09 9.55 8.31
N GLN A 79 13.40 9.32 7.04
CA GLN A 79 14.30 10.16 6.24
C GLN A 79 13.74 11.58 6.07
N ASN A 80 12.45 11.71 5.74
CA ASN A 80 11.78 12.99 5.58
C ASN A 80 11.76 13.77 6.90
N ARG A 81 11.53 13.10 8.04
CA ARG A 81 11.57 13.72 9.36
C ARG A 81 12.98 14.20 9.72
N ARG A 82 14.01 13.39 9.46
CA ARG A 82 15.42 13.77 9.69
C ARG A 82 15.83 14.96 8.81
N ALA A 83 15.42 14.98 7.54
CA ALA A 83 15.74 16.06 6.61
C ALA A 83 15.08 17.40 6.98
N ARG A 84 13.96 17.39 7.71
CA ARG A 84 13.28 18.61 8.19
C ARG A 84 13.94 19.23 9.43
N GLY A 85 14.72 18.46 10.20
CA GLY A 85 15.36 18.94 11.43
C GLY A 85 14.35 19.42 12.48
N ASP A 86 14.71 20.44 13.26
CA ASP A 86 13.86 21.02 14.32
C ASP A 86 12.71 21.91 13.80
N ASN A 87 12.75 22.28 12.51
CA ASN A 87 11.68 23.07 11.91
C ASN A 87 10.49 22.19 11.54
N ARG A 88 9.40 22.33 12.30
CA ARG A 88 8.17 21.56 12.05
C ARG A 88 7.54 21.91 10.70
N TYR A 89 7.41 23.20 10.40
CA TYR A 89 6.95 23.75 9.12
C TYR A 89 7.54 25.14 8.90
N ALA A 90 8.43 25.28 7.91
CA ALA A 90 8.93 26.59 7.49
C ALA A 90 7.88 27.38 6.67
N VAL A 91 6.91 26.67 6.09
CA VAL A 91 5.78 27.22 5.34
C VAL A 91 4.54 26.47 5.80
N THR A 92 3.53 27.22 6.28
CA THR A 92 2.25 26.68 6.76
C THR A 92 1.15 26.73 5.71
N GLU A 93 1.41 27.36 4.56
CA GLU A 93 0.49 27.36 3.44
C GLU A 93 0.22 25.93 2.97
N LYS A 94 -1.06 25.60 2.81
CA LYS A 94 -1.52 24.32 2.29
C LYS A 94 -1.97 24.52 0.85
N PRO A 95 -1.17 24.15 -0.15
CA PRO A 95 -1.61 24.18 -1.54
C PRO A 95 -2.88 23.36 -1.71
N ALA A 96 -3.80 23.81 -2.57
CA ALA A 96 -5.07 23.14 -2.82
C ALA A 96 -4.94 21.68 -3.30
N THR A 97 -3.76 21.29 -3.80
CA THR A 97 -3.46 19.94 -4.28
C THR A 97 -3.05 18.95 -3.18
N VAL A 98 -2.91 19.39 -1.92
CA VAL A 98 -2.48 18.53 -0.82
C VAL A 98 -3.67 18.03 -0.02
N GLU A 99 -4.07 16.80 -0.33
CA GLU A 99 -5.15 16.11 0.38
C GLU A 99 -4.81 15.79 1.84
N TRP A 100 -5.82 15.77 2.71
CA TRP A 100 -5.66 15.42 4.14
C TRP A 100 -5.06 14.01 4.33
N ALA A 101 -5.47 13.06 3.50
CA ALA A 101 -4.94 11.70 3.54
C ALA A 101 -3.43 11.67 3.26
N SER A 102 -2.94 12.53 2.36
CA SER A 102 -1.52 12.69 2.04
C SER A 102 -0.72 13.25 3.23
N GLN A 103 -1.32 14.16 4.01
CA GLN A 103 -0.69 14.71 5.22
C GLN A 103 -0.59 13.69 6.35
N ASN A 104 -1.51 12.72 6.40
CA ASN A 104 -1.64 11.75 7.48
C ASN A 104 -1.26 10.33 7.07
N MET A 105 -0.51 10.16 5.97
CA MET A 105 -0.19 8.84 5.39
C MET A 105 0.41 7.84 6.38
N LEU A 106 1.32 8.27 7.27
CA LEU A 106 1.90 7.37 8.27
C LEU A 106 0.83 6.87 9.26
N VAL A 107 -0.02 7.78 9.73
CA VAL A 107 -1.08 7.46 10.72
C VAL A 107 -2.10 6.51 10.09
N LEU A 108 -2.56 6.82 8.87
CA LEU A 108 -3.46 5.95 8.12
C LEU A 108 -2.83 4.58 7.85
N GLY A 109 -1.54 4.54 7.51
CA GLY A 109 -0.80 3.28 7.33
C GLY A 109 -0.73 2.44 8.61
N ILE A 110 -0.54 3.07 9.78
CA ILE A 110 -0.56 2.38 11.08
C ILE A 110 -1.95 1.80 11.36
N ILE A 111 -3.02 2.55 11.09
CA ILE A 111 -4.40 2.05 11.26
C ILE A 111 -4.62 0.80 10.40
N VAL A 112 -4.21 0.84 9.13
CA VAL A 112 -4.29 -0.33 8.24
C VAL A 112 -3.49 -1.49 8.80
N LEU A 113 -2.24 -1.27 9.23
CA LEU A 113 -1.38 -2.33 9.77
C LEU A 113 -1.98 -3.00 11.01
N LEU A 114 -2.61 -2.23 11.90
CA LEU A 114 -3.28 -2.76 13.09
C LEU A 114 -4.55 -3.54 12.73
N GLY A 115 -5.25 -3.17 11.67
CA GLY A 115 -6.45 -3.86 11.20
C GLY A 115 -6.19 -5.11 10.34
N LEU A 116 -4.94 -5.50 10.11
CA LEU A 116 -4.59 -6.73 9.38
C LEU A 116 -4.66 -8.01 10.24
N GLY A 117 -4.90 -7.90 11.55
CA GLY A 117 -5.13 -9.02 12.48
C GLY A 117 -6.55 -9.04 13.00
#